data_AF-K9BBS0-F1
#
_entry.id   AF-K9BBS0-F1
#
_cell.length_a   1.000
_cell.length_b   1.000
_cell.length_c   1.000
_cell.angle_alpha   90.00
_cell.angle_beta   90.00
_cell.angle_gamma   90.00
#
_symmetry.space_group_name_H-M   'P 1'
#
loop_
_entity.id
_entity.type
_entity.pdbx_description
1 polymer ?
#
loop_
_entity_poly.entity_id
_entity_poly.type
_entity_poly.pdbx_seq_one_letter_code
_entity_poly.pdbx_strand_id
1 'polypeptide(L)' 'MPVLAFLPEYIVKDKVKRSSMPKVSENDVKNIRELYKSGLSLRQVAHKYDISHEMCRRICNKFCYKEVI' A
#
# COMPACT_ATOMS: atom_id res chain seq x y z
N MET A 1 29.04 -29.14 -34.23
CA MET A 1 27.84 -29.20 -33.37
C MET A 1 27.43 -27.75 -33.07
N PRO A 2 26.30 -27.23 -33.54
CA PRO A 2 25.92 -25.85 -33.25
C PRO A 2 25.39 -25.77 -31.82
N VAL A 3 25.92 -24.85 -31.03
CA VAL A 3 25.46 -24.56 -29.67
C VAL A 3 24.21 -23.70 -29.80
N LEU A 4 23.05 -24.28 -29.50
CA LEU A 4 21.78 -23.56 -29.42
C LEU A 4 21.88 -22.54 -28.27
N ALA A 5 22.12 -21.27 -28.59
CA ALA A 5 22.12 -20.19 -27.62
C ALA A 5 20.70 -20.01 -27.08
N PHE A 6 20.44 -20.55 -25.89
CA PHE A 6 19.22 -20.30 -25.13
C PHE A 6 19.29 -18.89 -24.54
N LEU A 7 18.78 -17.90 -25.28
CA LEU A 7 18.53 -16.56 -24.75
C LEU A 7 17.18 -16.59 -24.02
N PRO A 8 17.13 -16.45 -22.69
CA PRO A 8 15.85 -16.39 -22.00
C PRO A 8 15.12 -15.10 -22.41
N GLU A 9 13.95 -15.24 -23.04
CA GLU A 9 13.08 -14.11 -23.32
C GLU A 9 12.59 -13.51 -22.00
N TYR A 10 13.11 -12.34 -21.64
CA TYR A 10 12.63 -11.61 -20.46
C TYR A 10 11.37 -10.82 -20.85
N ILE A 11 10.22 -11.27 -20.35
CA ILE A 11 8.95 -10.55 -20.52
C ILE A 11 8.99 -9.30 -19.64
N VAL A 12 9.21 -8.14 -20.24
CA VAL A 12 9.07 -6.85 -19.56
C VAL A 12 7.59 -6.59 -19.33
N LYS A 13 7.10 -6.80 -18.10
CA LYS A 13 5.74 -6.39 -17.72
C LYS A 13 5.59 -4.88 -17.92
N ASP A 14 4.59 -4.47 -18.71
CA ASP A 14 4.25 -3.08 -18.98
C ASP A 14 4.16 -2.21 -17.72
N LYS A 15 4.45 -0.91 -17.87
CA LYS A 15 4.31 0.07 -16.78
C LYS A 15 2.83 0.25 -16.44
N VAL A 16 2.39 -0.35 -15.33
CA VAL A 16 1.01 -0.21 -14.82
C VAL A 16 0.70 1.29 -14.60
N LYS A 17 -0.33 1.80 -15.28
CA LYS A 17 -0.84 3.16 -15.06
C LYS A 17 -1.41 3.24 -13.64
N ARG A 18 -0.81 4.05 -12.77
CA ARG A 18 -1.31 4.28 -11.41
C ARG A 18 -2.65 5.03 -11.51
N SER A 19 -3.68 4.55 -10.84
CA SER A 19 -4.93 5.31 -10.71
C SER A 19 -4.67 6.59 -9.90
N SER A 20 -5.34 7.68 -10.29
CA SER A 20 -5.26 8.96 -9.54
C SER A 20 -6.20 8.99 -8.33
N MET A 21 -7.00 7.94 -8.14
CA MET A 21 -7.96 7.87 -7.04
C MET A 21 -7.24 7.44 -5.75
N PRO A 22 -7.51 8.11 -4.62
CA PRO A 22 -6.96 7.70 -3.34
C PRO A 22 -7.43 6.29 -2.98
N LYS A 23 -6.50 5.46 -2.50
CA LYS A 23 -6.80 4.08 -2.06
C LYS A 23 -7.65 4.00 -0.78
N VAL A 24 -7.76 5.10 -0.04
CA VAL A 24 -8.27 5.12 1.35
C VAL A 24 -9.41 6.12 1.46
N SER A 25 -10.57 5.66 1.95
CA SER A 25 -11.72 6.49 2.28
C SER A 25 -11.61 7.06 3.70
N GLU A 26 -12.40 8.08 4.02
CA GLU A 26 -12.47 8.67 5.36
C GLU A 26 -12.90 7.66 6.43
N ASN A 27 -13.81 6.74 6.08
CA ASN A 27 -14.23 5.65 6.98
C ASN A 27 -13.09 4.67 7.26
N ASP A 28 -12.25 4.39 6.26
CA ASP A 28 -11.07 3.53 6.44
C ASP A 28 -10.07 4.18 7.38
N VAL A 29 -9.89 5.51 7.29
CA VAL A 29 -9.01 6.26 8.19
C VAL A 29 -9.45 6.13 9.65
N LYS A 30 -10.75 6.19 9.94
CA LYS A 30 -11.29 5.99 11.30
C LYS A 30 -10.98 4.57 11.79
N ASN A 31 -11.28 3.57 10.97
CA ASN A 31 -11.01 2.17 11.30
C ASN A 31 -9.51 1.90 11.53
N ILE A 32 -8.62 2.48 10.72
CA ILE A 32 -7.16 2.37 10.87
C ILE A 32 -6.71 2.91 12.23
N ARG A 33 -7.27 4.04 12.68
CA ARG A 33 -6.96 4.63 13.99
C ARG A 33 -7.48 3.78 15.15
N GLU A 34 -8.67 3.21 15.02
CA GLU A 34 -9.25 2.31 16.02
C GLU A 34 -8.45 1.01 16.15
N LEU A 35 -8.08 0.39 15.02
CA LEU A 35 -7.25 -0.81 14.99
C LEU A 35 -5.85 -0.58 15.56
N TYR A 36 -5.28 0.60 15.34
CA TYR A 36 -4.02 0.96 15.98
C TYR A 36 -4.19 1.14 17.49
N LYS A 37 -5.27 1.79 17.95
CA LYS A 37 -5.59 1.93 19.38
C LYS A 37 -5.85 0.59 20.07
N SER A 38 -6.41 -0.39 19.36
CA SER A 38 -6.60 -1.75 19.89
C SER A 38 -5.32 -2.59 19.96
N GLY A 39 -4.18 -2.02 19.55
CA GLY A 39 -2.86 -2.64 19.69
C GLY A 39 -2.36 -3.39 18.47
N LEU A 40 -3.04 -3.30 17.31
CA LEU A 40 -2.47 -3.85 16.08
C LEU A 40 -1.26 -3.03 15.63
N SER A 41 -0.26 -3.74 15.12
CA SER A 41 0.92 -3.10 14.53
C SER A 41 0.57 -2.39 13.22
N LEU A 42 1.26 -1.29 12.92
CA LEU A 42 1.10 -0.53 11.67
C LEU A 42 1.29 -1.41 10.43
N ARG A 43 2.15 -2.44 10.52
CA ARG A 43 2.40 -3.38 9.43
C ARG A 43 1.20 -4.29 9.16
N GLN A 44 0.51 -4.75 10.20
CA GLN A 44 -0.71 -5.57 10.04
C GLN A 44 -1.85 -4.73 9.46
N VAL A 45 -2.01 -3.50 9.93
CA VAL A 45 -3.02 -2.58 9.39
C VAL A 45 -2.73 -2.24 7.93
N ALA A 46 -1.48 -1.92 7.59
CA ALA A 46 -1.05 -1.66 6.22
C ALA A 46 -1.37 -2.83 5.26
N HIS A 47 -1.11 -4.07 5.69
CA HIS A 47 -1.43 -5.26 4.91
C HIS A 47 -2.94 -5.47 4.74
N LYS A 48 -3.75 -5.15 5.75
CA LYS A 48 -5.21 -5.30 5.70
C LYS A 48 -5.85 -4.39 4.65
N TYR A 49 -5.30 -3.20 4.45
CA TYR A 49 -5.86 -2.19 3.54
C TYR A 49 -5.08 -2.03 2.22
N ASP A 50 -4.07 -2.86 1.95
CA ASP A 50 -3.15 -2.73 0.79
C ASP A 50 -2.48 -1.34 0.70
N ILE A 51 -2.10 -0.80 1.85
CA ILE A 51 -1.46 0.50 2.00
C ILE A 51 0.01 0.31 2.38
N SER A 52 0.87 1.28 2.07
CA SER A 52 2.24 1.26 2.57
C SER A 52 2.31 1.53 4.08
N HIS A 53 3.31 0.93 4.74
CA HIS A 53 3.58 1.16 6.17
C HIS A 53 3.70 2.65 6.52
N GLU A 54 4.41 3.41 5.68
CA GLU A 54 4.59 4.85 5.86
C GLU A 54 3.28 5.62 5.81
N MET A 55 2.35 5.22 4.95
CA MET A 55 1.05 5.86 4.86
C MET A 55 0.20 5.57 6.12
N CYS A 56 0.23 4.35 6.67
CA CYS A 56 -0.37 4.08 7.98
C CYS A 56 0.22 4.97 9.10
N ARG A 57 1.55 5.11 9.15
CA ARG A 57 2.22 5.99 10.12
C ARG A 57 1.75 7.46 9.99
N ARG A 58 1.62 7.97 8.76
CA ARG A 58 1.16 9.35 8.51
C ARG A 58 -0.31 9.56 8.92
N ILE A 59 -1.16 8.55 8.71
CA ILE A 59 -2.57 8.58 9.13
C ILE A 59 -2.69 8.63 10.66
N CYS A 60 -1.92 7.79 11.38
CA CYS A 60 -1.90 7.77 12.84
C CYS A 60 -1.35 9.09 13.43
N ASN A 61 -0.30 9.64 12.83
CA ASN A 61 0.32 10.91 13.24
C ASN A 61 -0.47 12.16 12.79
N LYS A 62 -1.65 12.00 12.17
CA LYS A 62 -2.52 13.10 11.70
C LYS A 62 -1.85 14.05 10.68
N PHE A 63 -0.84 13.59 9.95
CA PHE A 63 -0.27 14.36 8.84
C PHE A 63 -1.23 14.43 7.65
N CYS A 64 -2.02 13.38 7.44
CA CYS A 64 -3.09 13.31 6.44
C CYS A 64 -4.45 13.17 7.13
N TYR A 65 -5.53 13.56 6.44
CA TYR A 65 -6.92 13.46 6.90
C TYR A 65 -7.12 14.07 8.30
N LYS A 66 -6.73 15.35 8.44
CA LYS A 66 -6.82 16.11 9.72
C LYS A 66 -8.26 16.31 10.18
N GLU A 67 -9.18 16.42 9.23
CA GLU A 67 -10.58 16.75 9.44
C GLU A 67 -11.40 15.52 9.86
N VAL A 68 -10.86 14.32 9.61
CA VAL A 68 -11.44 13.06 10.03
C VAL A 68 -10.99 12.79 11.47
N ILE A 69 -11.87 13.07 12.43
CA ILE A 69 -11.68 12.80 13.87
C ILE A 69 -12.16 11.39 14.21
#